data_AF-V4B6Q6-F1
#
_entry.id   AF-V4B6Q6-F1
#
_cell.length_a   1.000
_cell.length_b   1.000
_cell.length_c   1.000
_cell.angle_alpha   90.00
_cell.angle_beta   90.00
_cell.angle_gamma   90.00
#
_symmetry.space_group_name_H-M   'P 1'
#
loop_
_entity.id
_entity.type
_entity.pdbx_description
1 polymer ?
#
loop_
_entity_poly.entity_id
_entity_poly.type
_entity_poly.pdbx_seq_one_letter_code
_entity_poly.pdbx_strand_id
1 'polypeptide(L)'
;GEMGVGVAMRLQDLTEEQKKAYNQGWHRNAFNQYVSDMISLNRNLPDYRFPECKNVTFRSDLPDVSIIIPFRDEAWSTLLRTIHSVLNRTPPKLLKEIILSDDASTFVHLQKDLEEYLVHYPKVKLVRLKTRGGLIRTRLRGYDVSSGSAVIFLDSHCEVTKGWIEPLLDAIASDYRTVVTSVMDVIEGDDFRYRTYDIEKSAPIGIFDWRLIFKWDRKSYDKPRYLPVGSPTLIGCLIGVSRRFFEETEKFDEGFFIWGGENLEISFKAWMCGGSLVVSPCSHVGHVYKSRLPYDWGNTTQSKTLERNLHRLAETWLDDYVIYHKQVCGPCKEDIGDISSKLALKKKLNCRNFEWYIKNIIPNMFIPG
;
A
#
# COMPACT_ATOMS: atom_id res chain seq x y z
N GLY A 1 15.59 -14.95 5.50
CA GLY A 1 17.06 -14.95 5.55
C GLY A 1 17.64 -14.31 4.31
N GLU A 2 18.97 -14.25 4.23
CA GLU A 2 19.73 -13.68 3.10
C GLU A 2 19.27 -14.25 1.75
N MET A 3 19.30 -13.43 0.70
CA MET A 3 18.75 -13.76 -0.63
C MET A 3 17.28 -14.17 -0.61
N GLY A 4 16.52 -13.75 0.40
CA GLY A 4 15.09 -14.06 0.51
C GLY A 4 14.78 -15.52 0.88
N VAL A 5 15.77 -16.33 1.27
CA VAL A 5 15.56 -17.73 1.66
C VAL A 5 14.84 -17.80 3.00
N GLY A 6 13.86 -18.70 3.14
CA GLY A 6 13.12 -18.91 4.40
C GLY A 6 14.04 -19.37 5.53
N VAL A 7 13.84 -18.85 6.74
CA VAL A 7 14.55 -19.28 7.93
C VAL A 7 13.71 -20.35 8.62
N ALA A 8 14.09 -21.61 8.41
CA ALA A 8 13.46 -22.73 9.09
C ALA A 8 13.74 -22.66 10.59
N MET A 9 12.71 -22.87 11.40
CA MET A 9 12.82 -22.93 12.85
C MET A 9 11.84 -23.97 13.37
N ARG A 10 12.32 -24.88 14.22
CA ARG A 10 11.48 -25.87 14.89
C ARG A 10 11.23 -25.42 16.32
N LEU A 11 9.97 -25.32 16.71
CA LEU A 11 9.58 -24.89 18.05
C LEU A 11 10.13 -25.78 19.17
N GLN A 12 10.37 -27.06 18.86
CA GLN A 12 10.93 -28.04 19.80
C GLN A 12 12.39 -27.73 20.17
N ASP A 13 13.12 -27.06 19.28
CA ASP A 13 14.54 -26.73 19.48
C ASP A 13 14.73 -25.44 20.31
N LEU A 14 13.64 -24.73 20.63
CA LEU A 14 13.68 -23.49 21.39
C LEU A 14 13.63 -23.76 22.90
N THR A 15 14.39 -22.97 23.66
CA THR A 15 14.21 -22.86 25.12
C THR A 15 12.83 -22.29 25.46
N GLU A 16 12.38 -22.46 26.71
CA GLU A 16 11.09 -21.93 27.15
C GLU A 16 11.00 -20.39 27.05
N GLU A 17 12.10 -19.68 27.25
CA GLU A 17 12.17 -18.22 27.07
C GLU A 17 12.02 -17.83 25.60
N GLN A 18 12.68 -18.55 24.69
CA GLN A 18 12.55 -18.31 23.25
C GLN A 18 11.13 -18.64 22.74
N LYS A 19 10.50 -19.71 23.25
CA LYS A 19 9.10 -20.02 22.94
C LYS A 19 8.15 -18.91 23.38
N LYS A 20 8.38 -18.30 24.55
CA LYS A 20 7.61 -17.13 25.01
C LYS A 20 7.78 -15.95 24.05
N ALA A 21 9.01 -15.63 23.66
CA ALA A 21 9.28 -14.56 22.69
C ALA A 21 8.62 -14.82 21.34
N TYR A 22 8.71 -16.06 20.83
CA TYR A 22 8.03 -16.50 19.61
C TYR A 22 6.51 -16.29 19.69
N ASN A 23 5.86 -16.80 20.74
CA ASN A 23 4.42 -16.71 20.92
C ASN A 23 3.96 -15.25 21.06
N GLN A 24 4.73 -14.44 21.80
CA GLN A 24 4.45 -13.01 21.96
C GLN A 24 4.56 -12.25 20.63
N GLY A 25 5.57 -12.58 19.82
CA GLY A 25 5.75 -12.02 18.48
C GLY A 25 4.54 -12.27 17.57
N TRP A 26 4.06 -13.52 17.53
CA TRP A 26 2.84 -13.88 16.78
C TRP A 26 1.59 -13.19 17.32
N HIS A 27 1.43 -13.14 18.64
CA HIS A 27 0.29 -12.48 19.26
C HIS A 27 0.25 -10.98 18.94
N ARG A 28 1.41 -10.30 18.96
CA ARG A 28 1.47 -8.85 18.71
C ARG A 28 1.33 -8.50 17.23
N ASN A 29 1.98 -9.25 16.35
CA ASN A 29 2.18 -8.79 14.97
C ASN A 29 1.45 -9.64 13.92
N ALA A 30 0.88 -10.79 14.31
CA ALA A 30 0.27 -11.76 13.40
C ALA A 30 1.24 -12.33 12.33
N PHE A 31 2.54 -12.31 12.64
CA PHE A 31 3.61 -12.98 11.92
C PHE A 31 4.72 -13.38 12.92
N ASN A 32 5.68 -14.19 12.47
CA ASN A 32 6.81 -14.68 13.25
C ASN A 32 7.87 -13.59 13.47
N GLN A 33 7.63 -12.68 14.40
CA GLN A 33 8.59 -11.63 14.75
C GLN A 33 9.94 -12.24 15.18
N TYR A 34 9.94 -13.36 15.91
CA TYR A 34 11.18 -13.99 16.36
C TYR A 34 12.11 -14.36 15.19
N VAL A 35 11.55 -14.92 14.11
CA VAL A 35 12.31 -15.15 12.87
C VAL A 35 12.74 -13.84 12.20
N SER A 36 11.86 -12.83 12.16
CA SER A 36 12.23 -11.51 11.64
C SER A 36 13.43 -10.93 12.39
N ASP A 37 13.47 -11.02 13.71
CA ASP A 37 14.52 -10.42 14.54
C ASP A 37 15.89 -11.10 14.33
N MET A 38 15.91 -12.35 13.86
CA MET A 38 17.14 -13.06 13.47
C MET A 38 17.66 -12.68 12.07
N ILE A 39 16.84 -12.03 11.24
CA ILE A 39 17.19 -11.69 9.86
C ILE A 39 17.75 -10.27 9.81
N SER A 40 18.91 -10.13 9.17
CA SER A 40 19.55 -8.83 8.92
C SER A 40 18.56 -7.78 8.38
N LEU A 41 18.61 -6.57 8.92
CA LEU A 41 17.88 -5.41 8.39
C LEU A 41 18.33 -5.04 6.97
N ASN A 42 19.55 -5.46 6.59
CA ASN A 42 20.18 -5.19 5.30
C ASN A 42 20.27 -6.44 4.42
N ARG A 43 19.41 -7.45 4.63
CA ARG A 43 19.47 -8.68 3.82
C ARG A 43 19.36 -8.38 2.33
N ASN A 44 20.14 -9.06 1.49
CA ASN A 44 19.98 -8.94 0.04
C ASN A 44 18.80 -9.78 -0.47
N LEU A 45 18.31 -9.39 -1.65
CA LEU A 45 17.28 -10.10 -2.40
C LEU A 45 17.79 -10.31 -3.84
N PRO A 46 17.37 -11.40 -4.52
CA PRO A 46 17.58 -11.55 -5.95
C PRO A 46 17.04 -10.38 -6.78
N ASP A 47 17.59 -10.21 -7.98
CA ASP A 47 17.04 -9.26 -8.97
C ASP A 47 15.89 -9.93 -9.74
N TYR A 48 14.68 -9.77 -9.21
CA TYR A 48 13.44 -10.38 -9.72
C TYR A 48 12.89 -9.75 -11.01
N ARG A 49 13.50 -8.66 -11.48
CA ARG A 49 13.09 -8.03 -12.72
C ARG A 49 13.30 -8.97 -13.91
N PHE A 50 12.39 -8.91 -14.88
CA PHE A 50 12.58 -9.58 -16.16
C PHE A 50 13.87 -9.11 -16.85
N PRO A 51 14.51 -9.94 -17.71
CA PRO A 51 15.66 -9.53 -18.50
C PRO A 51 15.44 -8.22 -19.27
N GLU A 52 14.25 -8.04 -19.85
CA GLU A 52 13.89 -6.83 -20.59
C GLU A 52 13.88 -5.59 -19.67
N CYS A 53 13.35 -5.71 -18.46
CA CYS A 53 13.32 -4.65 -17.45
C CYS A 53 14.71 -4.16 -17.03
N LYS A 54 15.74 -5.01 -17.13
CA LYS A 54 17.12 -4.66 -16.75
C LYS A 54 17.80 -3.74 -17.76
N ASN A 55 17.30 -3.73 -19.00
CA ASN A 55 17.86 -2.96 -20.11
C ASN A 55 17.01 -1.73 -20.46
N VAL A 56 15.90 -1.48 -19.75
CA VAL A 56 15.07 -0.29 -19.96
C VAL A 56 15.86 0.96 -19.56
N THR A 57 15.88 1.94 -20.45
CA THR A 57 16.37 3.28 -20.16
C THR A 57 15.16 4.16 -19.80
N PHE A 58 15.13 4.65 -18.57
CA PHE A 58 14.11 5.57 -18.11
C PHE A 58 14.45 7.01 -18.48
N ARG A 59 13.45 7.90 -18.38
CA ARG A 59 13.66 9.33 -18.60
C ARG A 59 14.76 9.89 -17.71
N SER A 60 15.44 10.93 -18.17
CA SER A 60 16.48 11.61 -17.38
C SER A 60 15.90 12.56 -16.33
N ASP A 61 14.67 13.01 -16.52
CA ASP A 61 13.95 14.02 -15.73
C ASP A 61 12.93 13.40 -14.75
N LEU A 62 13.21 12.20 -14.21
CA LEU A 62 12.33 11.58 -13.21
C LEU A 62 12.13 12.49 -11.99
N PRO A 63 10.89 12.62 -11.47
CA PRO A 63 10.60 13.43 -10.30
C PRO A 63 11.31 12.90 -9.05
N ASP A 64 11.69 13.80 -8.14
CA ASP A 64 12.05 13.41 -6.79
C ASP A 64 10.81 12.92 -6.02
N VAL A 65 11.01 12.04 -5.04
CA VAL A 65 9.92 11.35 -4.36
C VAL A 65 10.08 11.35 -2.86
N SER A 66 8.99 11.64 -2.16
CA SER A 66 8.84 11.39 -0.73
C SER A 66 8.19 10.03 -0.51
N ILE A 67 8.83 9.16 0.26
CA ILE A 67 8.27 7.86 0.66
C ILE A 67 7.58 8.04 2.01
N ILE A 68 6.30 7.76 2.12
CA ILE A 68 5.53 7.88 3.36
C ILE A 68 5.22 6.50 3.88
N ILE A 69 5.73 6.18 5.07
CA ILE A 69 5.54 4.90 5.74
C ILE A 69 4.69 5.12 6.98
N PRO A 70 3.36 4.92 6.91
CA PRO A 70 2.50 4.92 8.08
C PRO A 70 2.77 3.65 8.90
N PHE A 71 2.83 3.77 10.23
CA PHE A 71 2.97 2.62 11.10
C PHE A 71 2.23 2.82 12.42
N ARG A 72 1.83 1.69 13.03
CA ARG A 72 1.33 1.62 14.40
C ARG A 72 1.78 0.31 15.02
N ASP A 73 2.43 0.38 16.18
CA ASP A 73 2.80 -0.82 16.95
C ASP A 73 3.51 -1.89 16.09
N GLU A 74 4.34 -1.47 15.14
CA GLU A 74 5.06 -2.39 14.25
C GLU A 74 6.25 -3.02 14.97
N ALA A 75 6.58 -4.26 14.60
CA ALA A 75 7.83 -4.87 15.03
C ALA A 75 9.04 -4.06 14.58
N TRP A 76 10.02 -3.90 15.47
CA TRP A 76 11.25 -3.15 15.21
C TRP A 76 11.97 -3.65 13.94
N SER A 77 12.13 -4.97 13.82
CA SER A 77 12.87 -5.57 12.71
C SER A 77 12.21 -5.36 11.35
N THR A 78 10.88 -5.44 11.25
CA THR A 78 10.17 -5.22 9.98
C THR A 78 10.16 -3.74 9.60
N LEU A 79 9.84 -2.85 10.54
CA LEU A 79 9.85 -1.39 10.29
C LEU A 79 11.22 -0.92 9.79
N LEU A 80 12.28 -1.29 10.51
CA LEU A 80 13.64 -0.89 10.10
C LEU A 80 14.06 -1.56 8.80
N ARG A 81 13.72 -2.83 8.56
CA ARG A 81 14.06 -3.49 7.29
C ARG A 81 13.37 -2.82 6.10
N THR A 82 12.14 -2.30 6.27
CA THR A 82 11.49 -1.47 5.26
C THR A 82 12.30 -0.21 4.98
N ILE A 83 12.66 0.55 6.02
CA ILE A 83 13.46 1.79 5.89
C ILE A 83 14.79 1.51 5.18
N HIS A 84 15.53 0.49 5.63
CA HIS A 84 16.81 0.08 5.05
C HIS A 84 16.66 -0.36 3.62
N SER A 85 15.63 -1.13 3.28
CA SER A 85 15.39 -1.55 1.89
C SER A 85 15.22 -0.35 0.95
N VAL A 86 14.47 0.68 1.38
CA VAL A 86 14.25 1.91 0.62
C VAL A 86 15.55 2.70 0.49
N LEU A 87 16.27 2.92 1.59
CA LEU A 87 17.55 3.66 1.56
C LEU A 87 18.58 2.98 0.67
N ASN A 88 18.69 1.65 0.73
CA ASN A 88 19.72 0.88 0.03
C ASN A 88 19.44 0.72 -1.47
N ARG A 89 18.18 0.77 -1.91
CA ARG A 89 17.77 0.39 -3.27
C ARG A 89 17.07 1.49 -4.05
N THR A 90 17.06 2.70 -3.51
CA THR A 90 16.53 3.89 -4.17
C THR A 90 17.68 4.82 -4.56
N PRO A 91 17.83 5.21 -5.83
CA PRO A 91 18.87 6.15 -6.24
C PRO A 91 18.84 7.44 -5.40
N PRO A 92 19.97 7.90 -4.82
CA PRO A 92 19.99 9.05 -3.92
C PRO A 92 19.43 10.35 -4.52
N LYS A 93 19.52 10.52 -5.85
CA LYS A 93 18.97 11.67 -6.58
C LYS A 93 17.44 11.69 -6.65
N LEU A 94 16.79 10.52 -6.57
CA LEU A 94 15.33 10.39 -6.63
C LEU A 94 14.73 10.45 -5.23
N LEU A 95 15.39 9.85 -4.23
CA LEU A 95 14.89 9.85 -2.85
C LEU A 95 15.05 11.23 -2.20
N LYS A 96 13.95 11.99 -2.13
CA LYS A 96 13.91 13.27 -1.42
C LYS A 96 14.00 13.06 0.09
N GLU A 97 13.10 12.22 0.61
CA GLU A 97 12.98 11.91 2.03
C GLU A 97 12.10 10.67 2.26
N ILE A 98 12.23 10.07 3.44
CA ILE A 98 11.32 9.07 3.98
C ILE A 98 10.61 9.71 5.17
N ILE A 99 9.28 9.77 5.14
CA ILE A 99 8.46 10.25 6.25
C ILE A 99 7.87 9.03 6.97
N LEU A 100 8.38 8.74 8.17
CA LEU A 100 7.81 7.76 9.07
C LEU A 100 6.67 8.43 9.84
N SER A 101 5.44 7.97 9.62
CA SER A 101 4.25 8.55 10.23
C SER A 101 3.70 7.59 11.29
N ASP A 102 3.92 7.93 12.55
CA ASP A 102 3.50 7.14 13.71
C ASP A 102 2.05 7.46 14.09
N ASP A 103 1.15 6.49 13.93
CA ASP A 103 -0.27 6.56 14.31
C ASP A 103 -0.46 6.33 15.82
N ALA A 104 0.23 7.11 16.66
CA ALA A 104 0.20 7.03 18.11
C ALA A 104 0.50 5.62 18.65
N SER A 105 1.64 5.06 18.25
CA SER A 105 2.13 3.76 18.74
C SER A 105 2.31 3.76 20.26
N THR A 106 2.09 2.59 20.84
CA THR A 106 2.17 2.29 22.28
C THR A 106 3.40 1.47 22.64
N PHE A 107 4.01 0.77 21.69
CA PHE A 107 5.22 -0.02 21.95
C PHE A 107 6.41 0.88 22.32
N VAL A 108 7.09 0.54 23.42
CA VAL A 108 8.18 1.34 24.00
C VAL A 108 9.33 1.54 23.02
N HIS A 109 9.70 0.50 22.26
CA HIS A 109 10.78 0.58 21.27
C HIS A 109 10.48 1.54 20.11
N LEU A 110 9.23 1.95 19.91
CA LEU A 110 8.86 2.92 18.87
C LEU A 110 8.89 4.36 19.36
N GLN A 111 9.23 4.59 20.64
CA GLN A 111 9.32 5.91 21.25
C GLN A 111 10.76 6.45 21.12
N LYS A 112 11.45 6.63 22.25
CA LYS A 112 12.79 7.21 22.34
C LYS A 112 13.83 6.40 21.57
N ASP A 113 13.77 5.07 21.65
CA ASP A 113 14.74 4.19 20.97
C ASP A 113 14.71 4.39 19.44
N LEU A 114 13.52 4.56 18.86
CA LEU A 114 13.38 4.84 17.44
C LEU A 114 13.93 6.23 17.08
N GLU A 115 13.66 7.24 17.90
CA GLU A 115 14.20 8.59 17.67
C GLU A 115 15.73 8.59 17.69
N GLU A 116 16.33 7.94 18.68
CA GLU A 116 17.78 7.80 18.79
C GLU A 116 18.38 7.05 17.59
N TYR A 117 17.73 5.98 17.15
CA TYR A 117 18.17 5.24 15.96
C TYR A 117 18.17 6.12 14.69
N LEU A 118 17.13 6.93 14.52
CA LEU A 118 16.91 7.73 13.31
C LEU A 118 17.83 8.96 13.20
N VAL A 119 18.48 9.40 14.28
CA VAL A 119 19.48 10.49 14.24
C VAL A 119 20.57 10.24 13.19
N HIS A 120 20.91 8.98 12.95
CA HIS A 120 21.93 8.58 11.98
C HIS A 120 21.47 8.56 10.51
N TYR A 121 20.18 8.81 10.24
CA TYR A 121 19.58 8.71 8.91
C TYR A 121 18.91 10.04 8.51
N PRO A 122 19.65 11.03 8.01
CA PRO A 122 19.15 12.40 7.81
C PRO A 122 18.04 12.52 6.75
N LYS A 123 17.87 11.52 5.88
CA LYS A 123 16.76 11.45 4.93
C LYS A 123 15.46 10.94 5.55
N VAL A 124 15.48 10.44 6.78
CA VAL A 124 14.33 9.87 7.46
C VAL A 124 13.81 10.85 8.50
N LYS A 125 12.53 11.22 8.40
CA LYS A 125 11.86 12.13 9.31
C LYS A 125 10.72 11.40 10.02
N LEU A 126 10.70 11.46 11.34
CA LEU A 126 9.63 10.91 12.15
C LEU A 126 8.58 11.98 12.44
N VAL A 127 7.31 11.66 12.18
CA VAL A 127 6.15 12.48 12.52
C VAL A 127 5.20 11.65 13.36
N ARG A 128 4.82 12.16 14.52
CA ARG A 128 3.90 11.48 15.45
C ARG A 128 2.54 12.15 15.47
N LEU A 129 1.49 11.33 15.40
CA LEU A 129 0.14 11.75 15.72
C LEU A 129 -0.06 11.69 17.24
N LYS A 130 -0.73 12.69 17.82
CA LYS A 130 -1.01 12.73 19.27
C LYS A 130 -2.03 11.67 19.69
N THR A 131 -2.95 11.35 18.80
CA THR A 131 -4.03 10.38 19.00
C THR A 131 -4.14 9.53 17.76
N ARG A 132 -4.59 8.29 17.93
CA ARG A 132 -4.79 7.37 16.82
C ARG A 132 -5.78 7.93 15.80
N GLY A 133 -5.32 8.16 14.58
CA GLY A 133 -6.07 8.63 13.43
C GLY A 133 -6.38 7.54 12.40
N GLY A 134 -5.69 6.40 12.45
CA GLY A 134 -5.82 5.35 11.44
C GLY A 134 -4.93 5.54 10.22
N LEU A 135 -4.89 4.55 9.34
CA LEU A 135 -4.02 4.49 8.16
C LEU A 135 -4.18 5.73 7.27
N ILE A 136 -5.42 6.10 6.93
CA ILE A 136 -5.68 7.21 6.00
C ILE A 136 -5.15 8.53 6.55
N ARG A 137 -5.52 8.89 7.79
CA ARG A 137 -5.08 10.15 8.42
C ARG A 137 -3.59 10.16 8.69
N THR A 138 -3.00 9.00 8.98
CA THR A 138 -1.55 8.86 9.17
C THR A 138 -0.79 9.07 7.86
N ARG A 139 -1.29 8.53 6.74
CA ARG A 139 -0.77 8.82 5.39
C ARG A 139 -0.85 10.31 5.07
N LEU A 140 -1.99 10.94 5.33
CA LEU A 140 -2.19 12.37 5.07
C LEU A 140 -1.28 13.24 5.95
N ARG A 141 -1.11 12.89 7.23
CA ARG A 141 -0.19 13.61 8.12
C ARG A 141 1.26 13.54 7.64
N GLY A 142 1.70 12.37 7.17
CA GLY A 142 3.01 12.22 6.54
C GLY A 142 3.13 13.02 5.25
N TYR A 143 2.06 13.05 4.46
CA TYR A 143 2.00 13.82 3.22
C TYR A 143 2.14 15.32 3.48
N ASP A 144 1.49 15.86 4.49
CA ASP A 144 1.49 17.31 4.78
C ASP A 144 2.88 17.86 5.15
N VAL A 145 3.79 17.02 5.64
CA VAL A 145 5.18 17.42 5.94
C VAL A 145 6.17 17.08 4.82
N SER A 146 5.70 16.35 3.80
CA SER A 146 6.52 15.88 2.69
C SER A 146 6.65 16.95 1.60
N SER A 147 7.73 16.88 0.83
CA SER A 147 8.14 17.93 -0.12
C SER A 147 8.53 17.42 -1.52
N GLY A 148 8.55 16.11 -1.74
CA GLY A 148 8.84 15.51 -3.04
C GLY A 148 7.78 15.79 -4.09
N SER A 149 8.18 15.85 -5.35
CA SER A 149 7.31 16.10 -6.52
C SER A 149 6.34 14.93 -6.78
N ALA A 150 6.78 13.72 -6.47
CA ALA A 150 5.96 12.52 -6.36
C ALA A 150 5.88 12.04 -4.91
N VAL A 151 4.85 11.24 -4.61
CA VAL A 151 4.65 10.63 -3.31
C VAL A 151 4.37 9.15 -3.49
N ILE A 152 5.06 8.31 -2.72
CA ILE A 152 4.78 6.88 -2.62
C ILE A 152 4.43 6.54 -1.18
N PHE A 153 3.22 6.04 -0.96
CA PHE A 153 2.82 5.42 0.30
C PHE A 153 3.29 3.96 0.30
N LEU A 154 3.95 3.52 1.37
CA LEU A 154 4.50 2.18 1.52
C LEU A 154 4.21 1.65 2.93
N ASP A 155 3.65 0.46 3.06
CA ASP A 155 3.39 -0.13 4.39
C ASP A 155 4.71 -0.45 5.14
N SER A 156 4.63 -0.47 6.48
CA SER A 156 5.76 -0.59 7.41
C SER A 156 6.39 -1.99 7.54
N HIS A 157 5.99 -2.93 6.70
CA HIS A 157 6.47 -4.30 6.69
C HIS A 157 6.65 -4.79 5.25
N CYS A 158 7.32 -3.94 4.47
CA CYS A 158 7.69 -4.18 3.09
C CYS A 158 9.20 -4.31 2.91
N GLU A 159 9.63 -4.96 1.83
CA GLU A 159 11.02 -4.92 1.34
C GLU A 159 11.02 -4.62 -0.15
N VAL A 160 11.55 -3.46 -0.53
CA VAL A 160 11.67 -3.08 -1.94
C VAL A 160 12.87 -3.78 -2.59
N THR A 161 12.78 -4.07 -3.88
CA THR A 161 13.84 -4.78 -4.63
C THR A 161 14.68 -3.81 -5.47
N LYS A 162 15.72 -4.33 -6.15
CA LYS A 162 16.58 -3.52 -7.03
C LYS A 162 15.77 -2.99 -8.21
N GLY A 163 15.87 -1.69 -8.48
CA GLY A 163 15.21 -1.05 -9.62
C GLY A 163 13.69 -0.91 -9.48
N TRP A 164 13.17 -0.93 -8.25
CA TRP A 164 11.73 -0.89 -7.99
C TRP A 164 11.08 0.45 -8.34
N ILE A 165 11.82 1.57 -8.29
CA ILE A 165 11.21 2.89 -8.22
C ILE A 165 11.22 3.64 -9.54
N GLU A 166 12.26 3.46 -10.35
CA GLU A 166 12.42 4.13 -11.64
C GLU A 166 11.23 3.87 -12.57
N PRO A 167 10.73 2.62 -12.76
CA PRO A 167 9.57 2.41 -13.64
C PRO A 167 8.26 2.97 -13.07
N LEU A 168 8.16 3.18 -11.75
CA LEU A 168 7.00 3.83 -11.14
C LEU A 168 7.03 5.35 -11.40
N LEU A 169 8.19 5.98 -11.20
CA LEU A 169 8.36 7.41 -11.41
C LEU A 169 8.34 7.78 -12.89
N ASP A 170 8.79 6.89 -13.78
CA ASP A 170 8.73 7.09 -15.23
C ASP A 170 7.28 7.15 -15.73
N ALA A 171 6.41 6.26 -15.22
CA ALA A 171 4.98 6.31 -15.51
C ALA A 171 4.32 7.60 -14.99
N ILE A 172 4.67 8.06 -13.78
CA ILE A 172 4.20 9.36 -13.25
C ILE A 172 4.75 10.54 -14.07
N ALA A 173 5.99 10.48 -14.54
CA ALA A 173 6.59 11.53 -15.36
C ALA A 173 5.97 11.61 -16.76
N SER A 174 5.57 10.46 -17.32
CA SER A 174 4.89 10.36 -18.62
C SER A 174 3.50 11.02 -18.58
N ASP A 175 2.72 10.75 -17.52
CA ASP A 175 1.48 11.44 -17.24
C ASP A 175 1.30 11.59 -15.73
N TYR A 176 1.32 12.84 -15.26
CA TYR A 176 1.22 13.18 -13.84
C TYR A 176 -0.09 12.72 -13.20
N ARG A 177 -1.14 12.42 -14.00
CA ARG A 177 -2.42 11.87 -13.54
C ARG A 177 -2.43 10.35 -13.39
N THR A 178 -1.28 9.70 -13.58
CA THR A 178 -1.15 8.25 -13.40
C THR A 178 -0.90 7.91 -11.94
N VAL A 179 -1.77 7.07 -11.37
CA VAL A 179 -1.52 6.36 -10.12
C VAL A 179 -0.83 5.04 -10.45
N VAL A 180 0.26 4.75 -9.75
CA VAL A 180 1.10 3.59 -10.01
C VAL A 180 1.15 2.66 -8.80
N THR A 181 1.26 1.37 -9.05
CA THR A 181 1.61 0.38 -8.04
C THR A 181 2.63 -0.62 -8.62
N SER A 182 3.24 -1.42 -7.74
CA SER A 182 4.22 -2.44 -8.10
C SER A 182 3.57 -3.82 -8.20
N VAL A 183 4.30 -4.79 -8.75
CA VAL A 183 4.05 -6.19 -8.43
C VAL A 183 4.27 -6.35 -6.93
N MET A 184 3.24 -6.85 -6.25
CA MET A 184 3.27 -7.09 -4.82
C MET A 184 3.64 -8.55 -4.58
N ASP A 185 4.90 -8.79 -4.22
CA ASP A 185 5.39 -10.12 -3.87
C ASP A 185 5.06 -10.43 -2.40
N VAL A 186 5.17 -11.71 -2.03
CA VAL A 186 4.87 -12.17 -0.67
C VAL A 186 6.14 -12.36 0.12
N ILE A 187 6.20 -11.77 1.32
CA ILE A 187 7.12 -12.20 2.36
C ILE A 187 6.31 -13.08 3.32
N GLU A 188 6.65 -14.35 3.37
CA GLU A 188 5.91 -15.34 4.17
C GLU A 188 6.00 -15.00 5.66
N GLY A 189 4.86 -14.94 6.35
CA GLY A 189 4.80 -14.52 7.75
C GLY A 189 5.40 -15.52 8.73
N ASP A 190 5.64 -16.77 8.32
CA ASP A 190 6.17 -17.85 9.16
C ASP A 190 7.71 -17.90 9.14
N ASP A 191 8.33 -17.88 7.96
CA ASP A 191 9.77 -18.10 7.76
C ASP A 191 10.49 -16.91 7.07
N PHE A 192 9.75 -15.85 6.72
CA PHE A 192 10.26 -14.66 6.02
C PHE A 192 10.89 -14.95 4.65
N ARG A 193 10.53 -16.07 4.02
CA ARG A 193 10.88 -16.33 2.62
C ARG A 193 10.21 -15.30 1.72
N TYR A 194 10.99 -14.74 0.80
CA TYR A 194 10.49 -13.88 -0.26
C TYR A 194 10.03 -14.76 -1.44
N ARG A 195 8.76 -14.62 -1.83
CA ARG A 195 8.15 -15.36 -2.94
C ARG A 195 7.56 -14.40 -3.96
N THR A 196 7.94 -14.60 -5.21
CA THR A 196 7.32 -13.94 -6.35
C THR A 196 6.20 -14.80 -6.92
N TYR A 197 5.28 -14.15 -7.63
CA TYR A 197 4.31 -14.85 -8.46
C TYR A 197 4.88 -15.09 -9.85
N ASP A 198 4.48 -16.19 -10.51
CA ASP A 198 4.71 -16.32 -11.95
C ASP A 198 3.88 -15.24 -12.65
N ILE A 199 4.57 -14.30 -13.29
CA ILE A 199 4.01 -13.19 -14.04
C ILE A 199 4.52 -13.17 -15.48
N GLU A 200 5.03 -14.31 -16.00
CA GLU A 200 5.64 -14.40 -17.33
C GLU A 200 4.66 -14.04 -18.46
N LYS A 201 3.40 -14.47 -18.35
CA LYS A 201 2.36 -14.30 -19.37
C LYS A 201 1.35 -13.19 -19.08
N SER A 202 1.24 -12.75 -17.83
CA SER A 202 0.24 -11.77 -17.39
C SER A 202 0.67 -11.04 -16.13
N ALA A 203 0.31 -9.77 -16.02
CA ALA A 203 0.48 -8.97 -14.81
C ALA A 203 -0.64 -9.24 -13.80
N PRO A 204 -0.35 -9.18 -12.49
CA PRO A 204 -1.38 -9.18 -11.45
C PRO A 204 -2.06 -7.80 -11.45
N ILE A 205 -3.38 -7.77 -11.59
CA ILE A 205 -4.19 -6.55 -11.52
C ILE A 205 -5.20 -6.66 -10.38
N GLY A 206 -5.67 -5.52 -9.91
CA GLY A 206 -6.71 -5.41 -8.89
C GLY A 206 -8.10 -5.33 -9.48
N ILE A 207 -9.03 -6.10 -8.91
CA ILE A 207 -10.48 -5.97 -9.10
C ILE A 207 -11.16 -5.92 -7.73
N PHE A 208 -12.48 -5.96 -7.69
CA PHE A 208 -13.26 -6.04 -6.45
C PHE A 208 -14.56 -6.81 -6.67
N ASP A 209 -15.15 -7.34 -5.61
CA ASP A 209 -16.52 -7.88 -5.62
C ASP A 209 -17.54 -6.82 -5.14
N TRP A 210 -18.84 -7.08 -5.21
CA TRP A 210 -19.86 -6.12 -4.80
C TRP A 210 -19.90 -5.84 -3.28
N ARG A 211 -19.17 -6.62 -2.47
CA ARG A 211 -18.91 -6.25 -1.07
C ARG A 211 -17.83 -5.18 -0.96
N LEU A 212 -17.29 -4.71 -2.09
CA LEU A 212 -16.19 -3.76 -2.22
C LEU A 212 -14.91 -4.29 -1.56
N ILE A 213 -14.72 -5.60 -1.63
CA ILE A 213 -13.50 -6.27 -1.18
C ILE A 213 -12.59 -6.48 -2.37
N PHE A 214 -11.35 -6.00 -2.26
CA PHE A 214 -10.30 -6.20 -3.24
C PHE A 214 -10.11 -7.69 -3.57
N LYS A 215 -9.91 -8.01 -4.86
CA LYS A 215 -9.51 -9.33 -5.35
C LYS A 215 -8.38 -9.16 -6.37
N TRP A 216 -7.55 -10.19 -6.47
CA TRP A 216 -6.56 -10.31 -7.52
C TRP A 216 -7.20 -10.90 -8.78
N ASP A 217 -6.83 -10.34 -9.93
CA ASP A 217 -7.07 -10.91 -11.26
C ASP A 217 -5.79 -10.81 -12.09
N ARG A 218 -5.80 -11.30 -13.32
CA ARG A 218 -4.64 -11.33 -14.20
C ARG A 218 -4.98 -10.71 -15.55
N LYS A 219 -4.07 -9.87 -16.03
CA LYS A 219 -4.17 -9.28 -17.37
C LYS A 219 -2.99 -9.72 -18.23
N SER A 220 -3.30 -10.45 -19.29
CA SER A 220 -2.30 -10.85 -20.29
C SER A 220 -1.62 -9.63 -20.87
N TYR A 221 -0.32 -9.75 -21.13
CA TYR A 221 0.42 -8.68 -21.79
C TYR A 221 -0.01 -8.57 -23.25
N ASP A 222 -0.53 -7.41 -23.62
CA ASP A 222 -0.83 -6.98 -24.99
C ASP A 222 0.32 -6.13 -25.59
N LYS A 223 1.28 -5.77 -24.74
CA LYS A 223 2.46 -4.94 -25.03
C LYS A 223 3.71 -5.56 -24.42
N PRO A 224 4.93 -5.09 -24.75
CA PRO A 224 6.14 -5.55 -24.09
C PRO A 224 6.05 -5.48 -22.56
N ARG A 225 6.49 -6.54 -21.88
CA ARG A 225 6.26 -6.77 -20.43
C ARG A 225 6.88 -5.74 -19.52
N TYR A 226 7.85 -4.96 -20.01
CA TYR A 226 8.45 -3.89 -19.25
C TYR A 226 7.59 -2.63 -19.16
N LEU A 227 6.51 -2.56 -19.96
CA LEU A 227 5.58 -1.43 -19.93
C LEU A 227 4.51 -1.62 -18.84
N PRO A 228 4.03 -0.51 -18.23
CA PRO A 228 2.95 -0.58 -17.25
C PRO A 228 1.65 -1.18 -17.82
N VAL A 229 0.94 -1.93 -16.99
CA VAL A 229 -0.33 -2.59 -17.33
C VAL A 229 -1.47 -1.90 -16.58
N GLY A 230 -2.48 -1.43 -17.31
CA GLY A 230 -3.66 -0.80 -16.70
C GLY A 230 -4.44 -1.77 -15.82
N SER A 231 -4.76 -1.34 -14.59
CA SER A 231 -5.42 -2.13 -13.56
C SER A 231 -6.68 -1.40 -13.04
N PRO A 232 -7.83 -2.09 -12.92
CA PRO A 232 -9.05 -1.45 -12.41
C PRO A 232 -8.86 -0.86 -11.01
N THR A 233 -8.26 -1.63 -10.11
CA THR A 233 -7.95 -1.19 -8.75
C THR A 233 -6.52 -1.54 -8.35
N LEU A 234 -6.10 -1.15 -7.15
CA LEU A 234 -4.82 -1.55 -6.56
C LEU A 234 -4.98 -2.14 -5.16
N ILE A 235 -3.98 -2.90 -4.74
CA ILE A 235 -3.78 -3.25 -3.33
C ILE A 235 -3.14 -2.05 -2.64
N GLY A 236 -3.70 -1.64 -1.50
CA GLY A 236 -3.31 -0.39 -0.82
C GLY A 236 -1.89 -0.36 -0.25
N CYS A 237 -1.11 -1.44 -0.34
CA CYS A 237 0.21 -1.58 0.28
C CYS A 237 1.28 -0.65 -0.30
N LEU A 238 1.20 -0.38 -1.61
CA LEU A 238 2.04 0.59 -2.30
C LEU A 238 1.21 1.41 -3.28
N ILE A 239 1.24 2.72 -3.11
CA ILE A 239 0.52 3.68 -3.94
C ILE A 239 1.49 4.80 -4.30
N GLY A 240 1.83 4.92 -5.58
CA GLY A 240 2.58 6.06 -6.12
C GLY A 240 1.67 7.02 -6.89
N VAL A 241 1.87 8.32 -6.70
CA VAL A 241 1.11 9.37 -7.39
C VAL A 241 1.93 10.66 -7.45
N SER A 242 1.70 11.50 -8.47
CA SER A 242 2.27 12.85 -8.44
C SER A 242 1.63 13.67 -7.32
N ARG A 243 2.40 14.55 -6.68
CA ARG A 243 1.86 15.50 -5.69
C ARG A 243 0.70 16.30 -6.29
N ARG A 244 0.90 16.80 -7.51
CA ARG A 244 -0.07 17.59 -8.26
C ARG A 244 -1.41 16.87 -8.41
N PHE A 245 -1.42 15.63 -8.89
CA PHE A 245 -2.68 14.91 -9.10
C PHE A 245 -3.34 14.52 -7.78
N PHE A 246 -2.54 14.19 -6.76
CA PHE A 246 -3.06 13.92 -5.41
C PHE A 246 -3.73 15.16 -4.80
N GLU A 247 -3.21 16.37 -5.05
CA GLU A 247 -3.86 17.64 -4.63
C GLU A 247 -5.10 17.95 -5.48
N GLU A 248 -5.02 17.82 -6.81
CA GLU A 248 -6.13 18.06 -7.74
C GLU A 248 -7.36 17.19 -7.38
N THR A 249 -7.13 15.96 -6.93
CA THR A 249 -8.17 15.00 -6.52
C THR A 249 -8.53 15.08 -5.03
N GLU A 250 -8.10 16.13 -4.33
CA GLU A 250 -8.34 16.38 -2.90
C GLU A 250 -7.94 15.19 -2.00
N LYS A 251 -6.78 14.61 -2.30
CA LYS A 251 -6.06 13.58 -1.51
C LYS A 251 -6.95 12.35 -1.22
N PHE A 252 -6.79 11.71 -0.06
CA PHE A 252 -7.73 10.68 0.41
C PHE A 252 -8.92 11.33 1.13
N ASP A 253 -10.09 10.69 1.11
CA ASP A 253 -11.22 11.08 1.97
C ASP A 253 -10.90 10.87 3.47
N GLU A 254 -10.71 11.98 4.20
CA GLU A 254 -10.51 12.00 5.66
C GLU A 254 -11.71 11.47 6.48
N GLY A 255 -12.87 11.30 5.82
CA GLY A 255 -14.05 10.66 6.36
C GLY A 255 -13.91 9.14 6.53
N PHE A 256 -12.90 8.50 5.92
CA PHE A 256 -12.57 7.10 6.22
C PHE A 256 -11.99 6.96 7.63
N PHE A 257 -12.44 5.92 8.33
CA PHE A 257 -12.05 5.66 9.71
C PHE A 257 -11.15 4.44 9.83
N ILE A 258 -10.00 4.56 10.50
CA ILE A 258 -9.01 3.50 10.74
C ILE A 258 -8.42 2.89 9.45
N TRP A 259 -9.17 2.05 8.74
CA TRP A 259 -8.67 1.27 7.60
C TRP A 259 -9.82 0.80 6.70
N GLY A 260 -9.57 0.70 5.40
CA GLY A 260 -10.45 0.06 4.43
C GLY A 260 -11.16 1.06 3.51
N GLY A 261 -11.25 0.70 2.23
CA GLY A 261 -11.93 1.47 1.18
C GLY A 261 -11.03 2.50 0.48
N GLU A 262 -9.93 2.93 1.10
CA GLU A 262 -9.06 3.98 0.57
C GLU A 262 -8.33 3.57 -0.72
N ASN A 263 -8.03 2.27 -0.86
CA ASN A 263 -7.41 1.70 -2.06
C ASN A 263 -8.36 1.73 -3.26
N LEU A 264 -9.66 1.49 -3.03
CA LEU A 264 -10.69 1.61 -4.07
C LEU A 264 -11.02 3.07 -4.38
N GLU A 265 -11.07 3.94 -3.36
CA GLU A 265 -11.34 5.36 -3.55
C GLU A 265 -10.33 6.02 -4.49
N ILE A 266 -9.03 5.80 -4.25
CA ILE A 266 -8.00 6.35 -5.14
C ILE A 266 -8.03 5.72 -6.54
N SER A 267 -8.46 4.45 -6.64
CA SER A 267 -8.63 3.78 -7.93
C SER A 267 -9.77 4.40 -8.74
N PHE A 268 -10.91 4.67 -8.10
CA PHE A 268 -12.05 5.34 -8.73
C PHE A 268 -11.71 6.77 -9.10
N LYS A 269 -11.03 7.52 -8.22
CA LYS A 269 -10.51 8.86 -8.55
C LYS A 269 -9.61 8.85 -9.78
N ALA A 270 -8.64 7.94 -9.83
CA ALA A 270 -7.71 7.83 -10.94
C ALA A 270 -8.47 7.64 -12.25
N TRP A 271 -9.35 6.63 -12.34
CA TRP A 271 -10.04 6.33 -13.59
C TRP A 271 -11.16 7.29 -13.95
N MET A 272 -12.01 7.64 -12.98
CA MET A 272 -13.22 8.41 -13.25
C MET A 272 -12.91 9.91 -13.39
N CYS A 273 -11.85 10.42 -12.79
CA CYS A 273 -11.52 11.86 -12.81
C CYS A 273 -10.36 12.22 -13.75
N GLY A 274 -10.19 11.45 -14.83
CA GLY A 274 -9.33 11.82 -15.97
C GLY A 274 -7.85 11.43 -15.86
N GLY A 275 -7.52 10.53 -14.93
CA GLY A 275 -6.21 9.90 -14.84
C GLY A 275 -6.22 8.43 -15.27
N SER A 276 -5.25 7.67 -14.78
CA SER A 276 -5.16 6.23 -15.00
C SER A 276 -4.55 5.51 -13.81
N LEU A 277 -4.73 4.20 -13.72
CA LEU A 277 -4.09 3.36 -12.71
C LEU A 277 -3.34 2.22 -13.40
N VAL A 278 -2.05 2.08 -13.10
CA VAL A 278 -1.19 1.06 -13.70
C VAL A 278 -0.38 0.28 -12.67
N VAL A 279 -0.16 -1.01 -12.95
CA VAL A 279 0.81 -1.87 -12.28
C VAL A 279 2.07 -1.89 -13.14
N SER A 280 3.23 -1.66 -12.56
CA SER A 280 4.51 -1.80 -13.27
C SER A 280 5.09 -3.21 -13.07
N PRO A 281 5.19 -4.06 -14.12
CA PRO A 281 5.76 -5.40 -13.98
C PRO A 281 7.27 -5.41 -13.70
N CYS A 282 7.97 -4.29 -13.93
CA CYS A 282 9.39 -4.15 -13.58
C CYS A 282 9.62 -3.73 -12.12
N SER A 283 8.58 -3.34 -11.40
CA SER A 283 8.67 -2.92 -10.01
C SER A 283 8.21 -4.05 -9.10
N HIS A 284 9.09 -4.53 -8.22
CA HIS A 284 8.79 -5.59 -7.27
C HIS A 284 8.99 -5.09 -5.83
N VAL A 285 7.96 -5.28 -5.02
CA VAL A 285 7.99 -4.99 -3.58
C VAL A 285 7.37 -6.16 -2.83
N GLY A 286 8.11 -6.72 -1.89
CA GLY A 286 7.61 -7.78 -1.03
C GLY A 286 6.86 -7.19 0.15
N HIS A 287 5.73 -7.77 0.50
CA HIS A 287 4.92 -7.39 1.65
C HIS A 287 4.72 -8.58 2.60
N VAL A 288 4.93 -8.37 3.90
CA VAL A 288 4.75 -9.42 4.91
C VAL A 288 3.28 -9.81 5.01
N TYR A 289 2.97 -11.07 4.72
CA TYR A 289 1.62 -11.59 4.89
C TYR A 289 1.30 -11.79 6.38
N LYS A 290 0.32 -11.02 6.88
CA LYS A 290 -0.18 -11.14 8.26
C LYS A 290 -1.39 -12.09 8.29
N SER A 291 -1.42 -13.03 9.24
CA SER A 291 -2.51 -14.02 9.34
C SER A 291 -3.84 -13.42 9.79
N ARG A 292 -3.80 -12.25 10.42
CA ARG A 292 -4.94 -11.40 10.80
C ARG A 292 -4.48 -9.96 10.85
N LEU A 293 -5.42 -9.01 10.93
CA LEU A 293 -5.10 -7.61 11.21
C LEU A 293 -4.90 -7.42 12.72
N PRO A 294 -3.69 -7.16 13.22
CA PRO A 294 -3.43 -7.01 14.66
C PRO A 294 -3.71 -5.58 15.15
N TYR A 295 -4.70 -4.91 14.56
CA TYR A 295 -5.01 -3.53 14.90
C TYR A 295 -5.92 -3.48 16.12
N ASP A 296 -5.64 -2.53 17.01
CA ASP A 296 -6.64 -2.01 17.93
C ASP A 296 -7.76 -1.35 17.09
N TRP A 297 -9.02 -1.54 17.43
CA TRP A 297 -10.15 -0.89 16.74
C TRP A 297 -10.80 0.20 17.61
N GLY A 298 -10.20 0.53 18.75
CA GLY A 298 -10.74 1.49 19.71
C GLY A 298 -12.12 1.03 20.19
N ASN A 299 -13.09 1.95 20.17
CA ASN A 299 -14.47 1.67 20.61
C ASN A 299 -15.36 1.04 19.52
N THR A 300 -14.79 0.58 18.41
CA THR A 300 -15.53 -0.09 17.32
C THR A 300 -14.93 -1.45 17.00
N THR A 301 -15.48 -2.15 16.02
CA THR A 301 -14.95 -3.43 15.51
C THR A 301 -14.45 -3.27 14.09
N GLN A 302 -13.61 -4.20 13.65
CA GLN A 302 -13.20 -4.32 12.25
C GLN A 302 -14.40 -4.32 11.30
N SER A 303 -15.41 -5.13 11.61
CA SER A 303 -16.59 -5.29 10.74
C SER A 303 -17.37 -3.98 10.60
N LYS A 304 -17.66 -3.28 11.70
CA LYS A 304 -18.40 -2.01 11.68
C LYS A 304 -17.62 -0.90 10.97
N THR A 305 -16.31 -0.83 11.23
CA THR A 305 -15.43 0.13 10.57
C THR A 305 -15.42 -0.07 9.06
N LEU A 306 -15.26 -1.32 8.63
CA LEU A 306 -15.22 -1.67 7.21
C LEU A 306 -16.58 -1.45 6.54
N GLU A 307 -17.68 -1.87 7.19
CA GLU A 307 -19.05 -1.59 6.72
C GLU A 307 -19.25 -0.10 6.48
N ARG A 308 -18.94 0.75 7.47
CA ARG A 308 -19.06 2.20 7.36
C ARG A 308 -18.25 2.76 6.19
N ASN A 309 -16.96 2.41 6.11
CA ASN A 309 -16.07 2.96 5.09
C ASN A 309 -16.48 2.52 3.68
N LEU A 310 -16.80 1.23 3.50
CA LEU A 310 -17.21 0.72 2.19
C LEU A 310 -18.58 1.26 1.78
N HIS A 311 -19.50 1.44 2.72
CA HIS A 311 -20.79 2.07 2.42
C HIS A 311 -20.61 3.56 2.04
N ARG A 312 -19.74 4.30 2.74
CA ARG A 312 -19.37 5.68 2.39
C ARG A 312 -18.75 5.77 0.99
N LEU A 313 -17.83 4.86 0.67
CA LEU A 313 -17.25 4.72 -0.66
C LEU A 313 -18.35 4.45 -1.70
N ALA A 314 -19.28 3.55 -1.38
CA ALA A 314 -20.34 3.13 -2.27
C ALA A 314 -21.26 4.29 -2.67
N GLU A 315 -21.78 5.02 -1.67
CA GLU A 315 -22.65 6.19 -1.85
C GLU A 315 -21.93 7.35 -2.58
N THR A 316 -20.61 7.43 -2.45
CA THR A 316 -19.83 8.48 -3.11
C THR A 316 -19.55 8.15 -4.59
N TRP A 317 -19.19 6.90 -4.90
CA TRP A 317 -18.56 6.56 -6.18
C TRP A 317 -19.35 5.63 -7.10
N LEU A 318 -20.31 4.84 -6.59
CA LEU A 318 -20.97 3.81 -7.41
C LEU A 318 -22.21 4.31 -8.16
N ASP A 319 -22.64 5.54 -7.93
CA ASP A 319 -23.87 6.10 -8.51
C ASP A 319 -25.04 5.11 -8.32
N ASP A 320 -25.82 4.79 -9.37
CA ASP A 320 -26.95 3.86 -9.28
C ASP A 320 -26.54 2.41 -8.95
N TYR A 321 -25.27 2.03 -9.13
CA TYR A 321 -24.77 0.68 -8.80
C TYR A 321 -24.59 0.47 -7.29
N VAL A 322 -24.80 1.50 -6.46
CA VAL A 322 -24.81 1.37 -4.99
C VAL A 322 -25.81 0.31 -4.52
N ILE A 323 -26.87 0.06 -5.29
CA ILE A 323 -27.89 -0.97 -4.99
C ILE A 323 -27.28 -2.36 -4.81
N TYR A 324 -26.25 -2.71 -5.61
CA TYR A 324 -25.61 -4.03 -5.55
C TYR A 324 -24.75 -4.18 -4.31
N HIS A 325 -24.10 -3.10 -3.88
CA HIS A 325 -23.42 -3.08 -2.60
C HIS A 325 -24.40 -3.25 -1.44
N LYS A 326 -25.53 -2.51 -1.46
CA LYS A 326 -26.58 -2.58 -0.43
C LYS A 326 -27.17 -3.99 -0.27
N GLN A 327 -27.23 -4.78 -1.35
CA GLN A 327 -27.69 -6.18 -1.28
C GLN A 327 -26.73 -7.11 -0.52
N VAL A 328 -25.43 -6.80 -0.46
CA VAL A 328 -24.40 -7.69 0.12
C VAL A 328 -23.69 -7.12 1.35
N CYS A 329 -23.86 -5.82 1.63
CA CYS A 329 -23.33 -5.15 2.81
C CYS A 329 -24.11 -5.51 4.11
N GLY A 330 -25.20 -6.25 3.98
CA GLY A 330 -26.00 -6.70 5.12
C GLY A 330 -26.86 -5.55 5.65
N PRO A 331 -26.71 -5.11 6.91
CA PRO A 331 -27.56 -4.06 7.46
C PRO A 331 -27.23 -2.65 6.94
N CYS A 332 -25.98 -2.36 6.54
CA CYS A 332 -25.49 -1.02 6.17
C CYS A 332 -26.01 0.09 7.11
N LYS A 333 -25.93 -0.15 8.43
CA LYS A 333 -26.56 0.70 9.46
C LYS A 333 -25.62 1.74 10.04
N GLU A 334 -24.32 1.59 9.80
CA GLU A 334 -23.32 2.51 10.34
C GLU A 334 -23.44 3.89 9.67
N ASP A 335 -23.35 4.95 10.46
CA ASP A 335 -23.42 6.33 9.96
C ASP A 335 -22.15 6.66 9.15
N ILE A 336 -22.33 6.84 7.84
CA ILE A 336 -21.26 7.15 6.89
C ILE A 336 -20.75 8.59 6.99
N GLY A 337 -21.46 9.46 7.73
CA GLY A 337 -21.17 10.89 7.83
C GLY A 337 -21.39 11.66 6.53
N ASP A 338 -21.07 12.96 6.53
CA ASP A 338 -21.30 13.82 5.36
C ASP A 338 -20.35 13.51 4.19
N ILE A 339 -20.92 13.33 2.99
CA ILE A 339 -20.20 13.11 1.73
C ILE A 339 -20.35 14.27 0.73
N SER A 340 -20.99 15.37 1.14
CA SER A 340 -21.31 16.52 0.27
C SER A 340 -20.09 17.07 -0.48
N SER A 341 -18.95 17.22 0.21
CA SER A 341 -17.69 17.67 -0.39
C SER A 341 -17.15 16.72 -1.45
N LYS A 342 -17.31 15.41 -1.26
CA LYS A 342 -16.84 14.39 -2.22
C LYS A 342 -17.74 14.32 -3.46
N LEU A 343 -19.05 14.51 -3.28
CA LEU A 343 -19.98 14.66 -4.40
C LEU A 343 -19.73 15.97 -5.18
N ALA A 344 -19.41 17.07 -4.49
CA ALA A 344 -19.03 18.34 -5.11
C ALA A 344 -17.72 18.21 -5.90
N LEU A 345 -16.73 17.49 -5.38
CA LEU A 345 -15.49 17.18 -6.07
C LEU A 345 -15.73 16.45 -7.40
N LYS A 346 -16.57 15.40 -7.41
CA LYS A 346 -16.93 14.67 -8.64
C LYS A 346 -17.46 15.62 -9.72
N LYS A 347 -18.32 16.57 -9.34
CA LYS A 347 -18.87 17.58 -10.25
C LYS A 347 -17.79 18.58 -10.70
N LYS A 348 -16.98 19.08 -9.77
CA LYS A 348 -15.90 20.06 -10.02
C LYS A 348 -14.87 19.53 -11.03
N LEU A 349 -14.49 18.26 -10.91
CA LEU A 349 -13.53 17.61 -11.82
C LEU A 349 -14.19 17.02 -13.07
N ASN A 350 -15.52 17.14 -13.21
CA ASN A 350 -16.30 16.51 -14.29
C ASN A 350 -15.98 15.01 -14.42
N CYS A 351 -15.95 14.30 -13.29
CA CYS A 351 -15.62 12.88 -13.28
C CYS A 351 -16.69 12.09 -14.03
N ARG A 352 -16.26 11.06 -14.76
CA ARG A 352 -17.12 10.06 -15.38
C ARG A 352 -17.97 9.36 -14.32
N ASN A 353 -19.14 8.88 -14.71
CA ASN A 353 -20.00 8.08 -13.84
C ASN A 353 -19.49 6.64 -13.71
N PHE A 354 -20.05 5.90 -12.76
CA PHE A 354 -19.63 4.53 -12.47
C PHE A 354 -20.00 3.54 -13.59
N GLU A 355 -21.08 3.82 -14.34
CA GLU A 355 -21.42 3.04 -15.53
C GLU A 355 -20.28 3.07 -16.57
N TRP A 356 -19.68 4.25 -16.81
CA TRP A 356 -18.52 4.37 -17.67
C TRP A 356 -17.35 3.56 -17.13
N TYR A 357 -17.10 3.60 -15.81
CA TYR A 357 -16.03 2.81 -15.18
C TYR A 357 -16.22 1.31 -15.41
N ILE A 358 -17.42 0.78 -15.17
CA ILE A 358 -17.74 -0.64 -15.43
C ILE A 358 -17.50 -0.98 -16.90
N LYS A 359 -18.04 -0.19 -17.85
CA LYS A 359 -17.94 -0.50 -19.28
C LYS A 359 -16.52 -0.38 -19.86
N ASN A 360 -15.69 0.52 -19.34
CA ASN A 360 -14.40 0.83 -19.96
C ASN A 360 -13.20 0.25 -19.19
N ILE A 361 -13.32 0.10 -17.87
CA ILE A 361 -12.21 -0.30 -17.01
C ILE A 361 -12.33 -1.75 -16.57
N ILE A 362 -13.55 -2.21 -16.25
CA ILE A 362 -13.79 -3.58 -15.80
C ILE A 362 -15.01 -4.23 -16.49
N PRO A 363 -15.01 -4.33 -17.85
CA PRO A 363 -16.17 -4.77 -18.62
C PRO A 363 -16.63 -6.20 -18.32
N ASN A 364 -15.75 -7.03 -17.77
CA ASN A 364 -16.03 -8.43 -17.43
C ASN A 364 -16.51 -8.61 -15.98
N MET A 365 -16.74 -7.52 -15.22
CA MET A 365 -17.28 -7.62 -13.87
C MET A 365 -18.69 -8.21 -13.94
N PHE A 366 -18.92 -9.31 -13.22
CA PHE A 366 -20.27 -9.84 -13.02
C PHE A 366 -21.13 -8.78 -12.33
N ILE A 367 -22.26 -8.41 -12.90
CA ILE A 367 -23.25 -7.50 -12.29
C ILE A 367 -24.44 -8.36 -11.84
N PRO A 368 -24.79 -8.40 -10.54
CA PRO A 368 -25.97 -9.10 -10.05
C PRO A 368 -27.21 -8.58 -10.75
N GLY A 369 -28.04 -9.45 -11.33
CA GLY A 369 -29.20 -9.04 -12.10
C GLY A 369 -29.99 -10.23 -12.61
#